data_AF-A0A1B8GNT6-F1
#
_entry.id   AF-A0A1B8GNT6-F1
#
_cell.length_a   1.000
_cell.length_b   1.000
_cell.length_c   1.000
_cell.angle_alpha   90.00
_cell.angle_beta   90.00
_cell.angle_gamma   90.00
#
_symmetry.space_group_name_H-M   'P 1'
#
loop_
_entity.id
_entity.type
_entity.pdbx_description
1 polymer ?
#
loop_
_entity_poly.entity_id
_entity_poly.type
_entity_poly.pdbx_seq_one_letter_code
_entity_poly.pdbx_strand_id
1 'polypeptide(L)'
;MPAGSGLAPMFCPAYPPWPGSKFYGAETTNNLTSRNKIINAMLSTSNMSLPLRTRRVATSVTSFTSSIPQYRTAFWSSKGRDETPTKPAPRDQLHEEFVKTKSAVPVAPKRGALASSSIFEDETVAGPVTTTTGPAAALRNPRNMAAALDPDPSSRERWQRKMVIREITARGRLSKSETLKRSERVSHSKSHNYQTSVKKLGPLARQITGKPLEEAIVQMRFSKKKAAQGVREHLVHARNEAIVRRGMGLGKEDGFKAVQIMTKDGKRMKIEDPSRLYIEQAWVGKGDYGRTPDHRARGQINMMKNPTTHIHVVLKEEKTRIRENQEREAKVAARKTWVQLPNRKITSQRQFYSW
;
A
#
# COMPACT_ATOMS: atom_id res chain seq x y z
N MET A 1 21.34 40.56 -73.54
CA MET A 1 20.19 40.57 -72.61
C MET A 1 20.17 39.26 -71.86
N PRO A 2 19.82 39.18 -70.56
CA PRO A 2 20.13 40.06 -69.40
C PRO A 2 21.00 39.28 -68.36
N ALA A 3 21.94 39.92 -67.65
CA ALA A 3 21.82 40.53 -66.30
C ALA A 3 21.92 39.58 -65.10
N GLY A 4 22.70 40.00 -64.08
CA GLY A 4 22.21 39.99 -62.70
C GLY A 4 22.90 39.07 -61.68
N SER A 5 23.94 39.62 -61.03
CA SER A 5 24.11 39.69 -59.56
C SER A 5 23.44 38.64 -58.65
N GLY A 6 24.27 37.96 -57.83
CA GLY A 6 23.81 37.20 -56.66
C GLY A 6 24.91 37.05 -55.60
N LEU A 7 25.17 38.13 -54.86
CA LEU A 7 25.95 38.11 -53.61
C LEU A 7 25.20 37.27 -52.57
N ALA A 8 25.81 36.19 -52.10
CA ALA A 8 25.31 35.38 -51.00
C ALA A 8 25.65 36.07 -49.65
N PRO A 9 24.67 36.37 -48.78
CA PRO A 9 24.97 36.84 -47.44
C PRO A 9 25.37 35.66 -46.54
N MET A 10 26.59 35.76 -46.00
CA MET A 10 27.11 34.93 -44.92
C MET A 10 26.18 35.03 -43.71
N PHE A 11 25.52 33.92 -43.38
CA PHE A 11 24.75 33.75 -42.14
C PHE A 11 25.73 33.61 -40.96
N CYS A 12 26.01 34.71 -40.27
CA CYS A 12 26.66 34.69 -38.97
C CYS A 12 25.62 34.29 -37.90
N PRO A 13 25.77 33.17 -37.17
CA PRO A 13 24.92 32.88 -36.02
C PRO A 13 25.24 33.86 -34.89
N ALA A 14 24.28 34.73 -34.56
CA ALA A 14 24.34 35.62 -33.41
C ALA A 14 24.42 34.79 -32.11
N TYR A 15 25.59 34.77 -31.48
CA TYR A 15 25.75 34.29 -30.12
C TYR A 15 25.09 35.27 -29.13
N PRO A 16 24.32 34.79 -28.14
CA PRO A 16 23.78 35.65 -27.10
C PRO A 16 24.92 36.21 -26.23
N PRO A 17 24.87 37.50 -25.84
CA PRO A 17 25.89 38.07 -24.97
C PRO A 17 25.81 37.47 -23.56
N TRP A 18 26.96 37.04 -23.07
CA TRP A 18 27.19 36.56 -21.71
C TRP A 18 26.88 37.66 -20.68
N PRO A 19 26.19 37.37 -19.56
CA PRO A 19 25.94 38.35 -18.51
C PRO A 19 27.19 38.47 -17.63
N GLY A 20 28.02 39.47 -17.90
CA GLY A 20 29.29 39.63 -17.21
C GLY A 20 29.92 41.00 -17.39
N SER A 21 29.21 42.08 -17.07
CA SER A 21 29.84 43.39 -16.87
C SER A 21 29.29 44.05 -15.61
N LYS A 22 30.17 44.13 -14.61
CA LYS A 22 30.00 44.95 -13.41
C LYS A 22 29.96 46.42 -13.84
N PHE A 23 28.86 47.11 -13.56
CA PHE A 23 28.85 48.56 -13.45
C PHE A 23 28.73 48.91 -11.96
N TYR A 24 29.77 49.58 -11.45
CA TYR A 24 29.74 50.34 -10.21
C TYR A 24 28.96 51.63 -10.48
N GLY A 25 28.06 52.02 -9.57
CA GLY A 25 27.46 53.35 -9.60
C GLY A 25 26.18 53.48 -8.77
N ALA A 26 26.32 54.13 -7.61
CA ALA A 26 25.36 55.00 -6.93
C ALA A 26 23.99 54.42 -6.48
N GLU A 27 23.96 54.08 -5.19
CA GLU A 27 23.00 54.56 -4.19
C GLU A 27 21.72 55.25 -4.68
N THR A 28 20.59 54.56 -4.52
CA THR A 28 19.35 55.20 -4.06
C THR A 28 18.78 54.33 -2.94
N THR A 29 19.00 54.78 -1.70
CA THR A 29 18.19 54.39 -0.56
C THR A 29 16.76 54.84 -0.84
N ASN A 30 15.78 53.95 -0.73
CA ASN A 30 14.44 54.18 -0.17
C ASN A 30 13.48 53.03 -0.52
N ASN A 31 12.62 52.72 0.44
CA ASN A 31 11.48 51.80 0.36
C ASN A 31 11.72 50.29 0.48
N LEU A 32 12.21 49.86 1.65
CA LEU A 32 11.97 48.50 2.15
C LEU A 32 11.60 48.48 3.65
N THR A 33 10.83 49.46 4.13
CA THR A 33 10.32 49.46 5.51
C THR A 33 8.83 49.82 5.54
N SER A 34 8.01 49.08 4.79
CA SER A 34 6.55 49.08 4.95
C SER A 34 5.91 47.88 4.24
N ARG A 35 6.36 46.66 4.54
CA ARG A 35 5.66 45.43 4.09
C ARG A 35 5.53 44.32 5.14
N ASN A 36 5.85 44.58 6.41
CA ASN A 36 5.68 43.63 7.52
C ASN A 36 4.71 44.09 8.62
N LYS A 37 3.76 44.99 8.32
CA LYS A 37 2.76 45.48 9.31
C LYS A 37 1.29 45.25 8.96
N ILE A 38 0.97 44.38 7.97
CA ILE A 38 -0.43 44.08 7.59
C ILE A 38 -0.79 42.58 7.71
N ILE A 39 0.03 41.75 8.37
CA ILE A 39 -0.32 40.31 8.56
C ILE A 39 -0.46 39.89 10.04
N ASN A 40 -0.06 40.71 11.01
CA ASN A 40 -0.18 40.38 12.44
C ASN A 40 -1.11 41.32 13.21
N ALA A 41 -2.35 41.51 12.72
CA ALA A 41 -3.40 42.24 13.44
C ALA A 41 -4.82 41.68 13.20
N MET A 42 -4.96 40.35 13.06
CA MET A 42 -6.26 39.66 13.11
C MET A 42 -6.22 38.35 13.91
N LEU A 43 -5.36 38.31 14.94
CA LEU A 43 -5.32 37.22 15.92
C LEU A 43 -5.21 37.83 17.32
N SER A 44 -6.29 38.46 17.77
CA SER A 44 -6.55 38.64 19.20
C SER A 44 -8.05 38.87 19.41
N THR A 45 -8.58 38.25 20.46
CA THR A 45 -9.95 38.27 20.99
C THR A 45 -10.89 37.15 20.53
N SER A 46 -10.78 35.99 21.19
CA SER A 46 -11.89 35.40 21.96
C SER A 46 -11.43 34.09 22.61
N ASN A 47 -11.04 34.20 23.89
CA ASN A 47 -11.14 33.08 24.83
C ASN A 47 -12.61 32.68 24.91
N MET A 48 -12.99 31.57 24.27
CA MET A 48 -14.25 30.89 24.55
C MET A 48 -13.92 29.51 25.10
N SER A 49 -13.91 29.44 26.42
CA SER A 49 -13.91 28.19 27.17
C SER A 49 -15.23 27.46 26.90
N LEU A 50 -15.15 26.33 26.21
CA LEU A 50 -16.27 25.40 26.07
C LEU A 50 -16.48 24.69 27.42
N PRO A 51 -17.68 24.73 28.03
CA PRO A 51 -17.98 23.84 29.15
C PRO A 51 -18.10 22.40 28.65
N LEU A 52 -17.30 21.51 29.24
CA LEU A 52 -17.38 20.07 29.05
C LEU A 52 -18.75 19.55 29.48
N ARG A 53 -19.53 19.07 28.51
CA ARG A 53 -20.81 18.40 28.75
C ARG A 53 -20.54 17.01 29.34
N THR A 54 -20.87 16.83 30.60
CA THR A 54 -20.84 15.52 31.29
C THR A 54 -21.88 14.59 30.67
N ARG A 55 -21.43 13.52 29.99
CA ARG A 55 -22.32 12.43 29.59
C ARG A 55 -22.64 11.59 30.82
N ARG A 56 -23.92 11.58 31.21
CA ARG A 56 -24.48 10.59 32.15
C ARG A 56 -24.35 9.19 31.53
N VAL A 57 -23.78 8.27 32.30
CA VAL A 57 -23.76 6.84 32.03
C VAL A 57 -25.10 6.28 32.51
N ALA A 58 -25.89 5.69 31.61
CA ALA A 58 -27.01 4.84 31.98
C ALA A 58 -26.53 3.39 31.91
N THR A 59 -26.34 2.78 33.07
CA THR A 59 -26.19 1.34 33.25
C THR A 59 -27.57 0.71 33.27
N SER A 60 -27.92 -0.08 32.26
CA SER A 60 -28.94 -1.11 32.39
C SER A 60 -28.30 -2.46 32.06
N VAL A 61 -28.29 -3.32 33.08
CA VAL A 61 -27.79 -4.69 33.03
C VAL A 61 -29.02 -5.55 32.78
N THR A 62 -29.11 -6.20 31.63
CA THR A 62 -30.07 -7.28 31.38
C THR A 62 -29.31 -8.57 31.15
N SER A 63 -29.41 -9.46 32.13
CA SER A 63 -28.87 -10.82 32.12
C SER A 63 -29.82 -11.73 31.35
N PHE A 64 -29.41 -12.19 30.17
CA PHE A 64 -30.03 -13.32 29.48
C PHE A 64 -29.19 -14.57 29.73
N THR A 65 -29.71 -15.47 30.56
CA THR A 65 -29.22 -16.84 30.74
C THR A 65 -29.87 -17.72 29.69
N SER A 66 -29.10 -18.26 28.74
CA SER A 66 -29.53 -19.35 27.87
C SER A 66 -28.79 -20.64 28.26
N SER A 67 -29.58 -21.64 28.65
CA SER A 67 -29.16 -23.01 28.92
C SER A 67 -29.02 -23.78 27.60
N ILE A 68 -27.92 -24.51 27.44
CA ILE A 68 -27.73 -25.50 26.37
C ILE A 68 -27.54 -26.86 27.06
N PRO A 69 -28.33 -27.90 26.75
CA PRO A 69 -28.00 -29.26 27.15
C PRO A 69 -27.07 -29.93 26.13
N GLN A 70 -26.06 -30.61 26.66
CA GLN A 70 -25.13 -31.47 25.94
C GLN A 70 -25.77 -32.85 25.72
N TYR A 71 -25.77 -33.36 24.48
CA TYR A 71 -26.02 -34.77 24.20
C TYR A 71 -24.70 -35.51 23.95
N ARG A 72 -24.38 -36.45 24.84
CA ARG A 72 -23.38 -37.51 24.66
C ARG A 72 -23.94 -38.57 23.72
N THR A 73 -23.16 -39.01 22.74
CA THR A 73 -23.32 -40.33 22.12
C THR A 73 -22.08 -41.19 22.41
N ALA A 74 -22.34 -42.37 22.94
CA ALA A 74 -21.36 -43.43 23.15
C ALA A 74 -21.20 -44.22 21.85
N PHE A 75 -19.96 -44.34 21.38
CA PHE A 75 -19.57 -45.23 20.29
C PHE A 75 -19.13 -46.57 20.89
N TRP A 76 -19.87 -47.65 20.60
CA TRP A 76 -19.35 -49.02 20.73
C TRP A 76 -18.79 -49.45 19.37
N SER A 77 -17.49 -49.74 19.33
CA SER A 77 -16.80 -50.31 18.18
C SER A 77 -16.67 -51.82 18.36
N SER A 78 -17.19 -52.56 17.39
CA SER A 78 -17.17 -54.02 17.30
C SER A 78 -15.84 -54.51 16.72
N LYS A 79 -15.10 -55.24 17.57
CA LYS A 79 -14.57 -56.60 17.37
C LYS A 79 -13.90 -56.97 16.03
N GLY A 80 -12.61 -57.31 16.14
CA GLY A 80 -12.02 -58.59 15.70
C GLY A 80 -11.74 -58.76 14.21
N ARG A 81 -10.48 -58.57 13.82
CA ARG A 81 -9.89 -59.13 12.60
C ARG A 81 -9.07 -60.35 13.00
N ASP A 82 -9.28 -61.47 12.31
CA ASP A 82 -8.30 -62.55 12.20
C ASP A 82 -8.04 -62.81 10.71
N GLU A 83 -6.75 -62.89 10.38
CA GLU A 83 -6.19 -63.10 9.05
C GLU A 83 -6.01 -64.60 8.78
N THR A 84 -6.36 -65.07 7.58
CA THR A 84 -5.78 -66.30 7.01
C THR A 84 -5.54 -66.13 5.50
N PRO A 85 -4.39 -66.57 4.95
CA PRO A 85 -4.07 -66.42 3.53
C PRO A 85 -4.37 -67.71 2.75
N THR A 86 -5.02 -67.59 1.58
CA THR A 86 -5.14 -68.70 0.61
C THR A 86 -4.92 -68.22 -0.83
N LYS A 87 -4.37 -69.16 -1.63
CA LYS A 87 -3.68 -69.04 -2.93
C LYS A 87 -4.50 -68.41 -4.08
N PRO A 88 -3.84 -67.88 -5.14
CA PRO A 88 -4.52 -67.23 -6.26
C PRO A 88 -5.18 -68.25 -7.22
N ALA A 89 -6.44 -67.98 -7.57
CA ALA A 89 -7.24 -68.71 -8.57
C ALA A 89 -7.08 -68.07 -9.99
N PRO A 90 -7.45 -68.79 -11.06
CA PRO A 90 -7.01 -68.51 -12.43
C PRO A 90 -7.73 -67.33 -13.10
N ARG A 91 -7.09 -66.76 -14.13
CA ARG A 91 -7.48 -65.54 -14.84
C ARG A 91 -8.84 -65.67 -15.53
N ASP A 92 -9.84 -64.95 -15.04
CA ASP A 92 -11.15 -64.77 -15.65
C ASP A 92 -11.07 -63.87 -16.89
N GLN A 93 -11.44 -64.43 -18.05
CA GLN A 93 -11.49 -63.74 -19.35
C GLN A 93 -12.54 -62.60 -19.39
N LEU A 94 -13.45 -62.55 -18.41
CA LEU A 94 -14.42 -61.47 -18.23
C LEU A 94 -13.79 -60.15 -17.77
N HIS A 95 -12.59 -60.19 -17.18
CA HIS A 95 -11.88 -58.98 -16.74
C HIS A 95 -11.28 -58.19 -17.92
N GLU A 96 -10.96 -58.85 -19.04
CA GLU A 96 -10.39 -58.21 -20.24
C GLU A 96 -11.46 -57.41 -21.02
N GLU A 97 -12.70 -57.92 -21.08
CA GLU A 97 -13.83 -57.21 -21.69
C GLU A 97 -14.26 -55.98 -20.87
N PHE A 98 -14.17 -56.06 -19.53
CA PHE A 98 -14.42 -54.94 -18.63
C PHE A 98 -13.37 -53.82 -18.75
N VAL A 99 -12.11 -54.16 -19.02
CA VAL A 99 -11.05 -53.15 -19.23
C VAL A 99 -11.17 -52.48 -20.60
N LYS A 100 -11.62 -53.20 -21.64
CA LYS A 100 -11.88 -52.64 -22.98
C LYS A 100 -13.10 -51.72 -23.03
N THR A 101 -14.13 -51.94 -22.21
CA THR A 101 -15.30 -51.05 -22.12
C THR A 101 -15.06 -49.80 -21.26
N LYS A 102 -13.95 -49.74 -20.51
CA LYS A 102 -13.62 -48.64 -19.58
C LYS A 102 -12.80 -47.50 -20.20
N SER A 103 -12.50 -47.54 -21.50
CA SER A 103 -11.76 -46.46 -22.18
C SER A 103 -12.62 -45.26 -22.60
N ALA A 104 -13.89 -45.19 -22.20
CA ALA A 104 -14.65 -43.95 -22.25
C ALA A 104 -14.22 -43.06 -21.07
N VAL A 105 -13.67 -41.89 -21.38
CA VAL A 105 -13.30 -40.83 -20.41
C VAL A 105 -14.40 -40.73 -19.34
N PRO A 106 -14.11 -40.89 -18.04
CA PRO A 106 -15.14 -40.74 -17.03
C PRO A 106 -15.60 -39.28 -17.04
N VAL A 107 -16.78 -39.04 -17.61
CA VAL A 107 -17.54 -37.81 -17.39
C VAL A 107 -17.78 -37.76 -15.90
N ALA A 108 -17.18 -36.79 -15.21
CA ALA A 108 -17.42 -36.60 -13.79
C ALA A 108 -18.93 -36.62 -13.53
N PRO A 109 -19.42 -37.34 -12.50
CA PRO A 109 -20.84 -37.34 -12.21
C PRO A 109 -21.27 -35.89 -11.96
N LYS A 110 -22.10 -35.34 -12.85
CA LYS A 110 -22.78 -34.08 -12.60
C LYS A 110 -23.59 -34.31 -11.33
N ARG A 111 -23.21 -33.68 -10.21
CA ARG A 111 -24.06 -33.63 -9.02
C ARG A 111 -25.42 -33.10 -9.49
N GLY A 112 -26.44 -33.94 -9.41
CA GLY A 112 -27.80 -33.55 -9.77
C GLY A 112 -28.22 -32.36 -8.91
N ALA A 113 -28.65 -31.28 -9.56
CA ALA A 113 -29.44 -30.27 -8.88
C ALA A 113 -30.82 -30.87 -8.57
N LEU A 114 -31.47 -30.38 -7.52
CA LEU A 114 -32.88 -30.69 -7.29
C LEU A 114 -33.68 -30.23 -8.52
N ALA A 115 -34.66 -31.04 -8.95
CA ALA A 115 -35.58 -30.62 -9.99
C ALA A 115 -36.38 -29.40 -9.49
N SER A 116 -36.74 -28.49 -10.39
CA SER A 116 -37.50 -27.25 -10.09
C SER A 116 -38.94 -27.48 -9.58
N SER A 117 -39.32 -28.74 -9.38
CA SER A 117 -40.58 -29.17 -8.79
C SER A 117 -40.38 -29.85 -7.43
N SER A 118 -39.16 -29.85 -6.89
CA SER A 118 -38.82 -30.49 -5.63
C SER A 118 -39.15 -29.57 -4.47
N ILE A 119 -39.93 -30.07 -3.51
CA ILE A 119 -40.37 -29.36 -2.31
C ILE A 119 -39.21 -28.79 -1.44
N PHE A 120 -37.98 -29.24 -1.69
CA PHE A 120 -36.76 -28.80 -1.00
C PHE A 120 -35.97 -27.70 -1.76
N GLU A 121 -36.51 -27.14 -2.85
CA GLU A 121 -35.90 -25.99 -3.54
C GLU A 121 -35.87 -24.73 -2.64
N ASP A 122 -36.95 -24.48 -1.90
CA ASP A 122 -37.08 -23.33 -0.99
C ASP A 122 -36.19 -23.47 0.26
N GLU A 123 -35.76 -24.69 0.61
CA GLU A 123 -34.84 -24.97 1.72
C GLU A 123 -33.39 -25.11 1.25
N THR A 124 -33.03 -24.57 0.08
CA THR A 124 -31.64 -24.45 -0.34
C THR A 124 -30.88 -23.59 0.68
N VAL A 125 -30.22 -24.30 1.61
CA VAL A 125 -29.09 -23.91 2.46
C VAL A 125 -29.08 -22.43 2.83
N ALA A 126 -29.42 -22.10 4.08
CA ALA A 126 -29.24 -20.77 4.68
C ALA A 126 -27.84 -20.17 4.43
N GLY A 127 -27.65 -19.61 3.24
CA GLY A 127 -26.36 -19.30 2.64
C GLY A 127 -26.58 -18.74 1.25
N PRO A 128 -25.91 -17.63 0.88
CA PRO A 128 -26.20 -16.93 -0.36
C PRO A 128 -25.90 -17.79 -1.60
N VAL A 129 -26.91 -17.93 -2.47
CA VAL A 129 -26.78 -18.54 -3.80
C VAL A 129 -25.74 -17.78 -4.61
N THR A 130 -24.74 -18.48 -5.14
CA THR A 130 -23.70 -17.88 -6.00
C THR A 130 -24.22 -17.76 -7.43
N THR A 131 -25.06 -16.76 -7.71
CA THR A 131 -25.38 -16.39 -9.10
C THR A 131 -24.11 -15.88 -9.78
N THR A 132 -23.78 -16.43 -10.95
CA THR A 132 -22.64 -16.03 -11.80
C THR A 132 -22.67 -14.55 -12.17
N THR A 133 -23.86 -13.95 -12.15
CA THR A 133 -24.08 -12.52 -12.09
C THR A 133 -24.17 -12.15 -10.61
N GLY A 134 -23.09 -11.61 -10.04
CA GLY A 134 -23.14 -11.01 -8.71
C GLY A 134 -24.27 -9.96 -8.66
N PRO A 135 -24.85 -9.68 -7.48
CA PRO A 135 -25.93 -8.70 -7.36
C PRO A 135 -25.50 -7.40 -8.04
N ALA A 136 -26.29 -6.93 -9.01
CA ALA A 136 -26.03 -5.68 -9.70
C ALA A 136 -25.76 -4.62 -8.63
N ALA A 137 -24.56 -4.03 -8.64
CA ALA A 137 -24.15 -3.09 -7.61
C ALA A 137 -25.23 -2.02 -7.46
N ALA A 138 -25.82 -1.91 -6.27
CA ALA A 138 -26.87 -0.94 -6.01
C ALA A 138 -26.43 0.43 -6.55
N LEU A 139 -27.23 1.05 -7.43
CA LEU A 139 -26.91 2.35 -8.00
C LEU A 139 -26.62 3.31 -6.85
N ARG A 140 -25.39 3.83 -6.81
CA ARG A 140 -24.94 4.77 -5.78
C ARG A 140 -25.74 6.06 -5.93
N ASN A 141 -26.73 6.29 -5.07
CA ASN A 141 -27.49 7.55 -5.06
C ASN A 141 -26.69 8.66 -4.34
N PRO A 142 -26.24 9.72 -5.04
CA PRO A 142 -25.45 10.78 -4.43
C PRO A 142 -26.17 11.49 -3.28
N ARG A 143 -27.51 11.63 -3.34
CA ARG A 143 -28.29 12.31 -2.30
C ARG A 143 -28.25 11.56 -0.97
N ASN A 144 -28.38 10.23 -1.03
CA ASN A 144 -28.35 9.39 0.16
C ASN A 144 -26.94 9.31 0.77
N MET A 145 -25.92 9.38 -0.09
CA MET A 145 -24.52 9.34 0.34
C MET A 145 -23.99 10.70 0.82
N ALA A 146 -24.63 11.81 0.44
CA ALA A 146 -24.14 13.16 0.73
C ALA A 146 -23.87 13.38 2.22
N ALA A 147 -24.79 12.97 3.09
CA ALA A 147 -24.63 13.11 4.54
C ALA A 147 -23.43 12.32 5.10
N ALA A 148 -23.09 11.17 4.50
CA ALA A 148 -21.97 10.34 4.94
C ALA A 148 -20.62 10.75 4.30
N LEU A 149 -20.63 11.17 3.04
CA LEU A 149 -19.43 11.59 2.30
C LEU A 149 -19.00 13.02 2.63
N ASP A 150 -19.96 13.90 2.88
CA ASP A 150 -19.73 15.34 3.08
C ASP A 150 -20.52 15.86 4.30
N PRO A 151 -20.04 15.58 5.52
CA PRO A 151 -20.73 15.99 6.74
C PRO A 151 -20.70 17.50 6.99
N ASP A 152 -19.72 18.23 6.43
CA ASP A 152 -19.61 19.70 6.54
C ASP A 152 -19.27 20.34 5.17
N PRO A 153 -20.29 20.70 4.38
CA PRO A 153 -20.09 21.27 3.05
C PRO A 153 -19.42 22.65 3.10
N SER A 154 -19.66 23.44 4.15
CA SER A 154 -19.16 24.82 4.25
C SER A 154 -17.63 24.88 4.40
N SER A 155 -17.07 23.98 5.21
CA SER A 155 -15.62 23.84 5.37
C SER A 155 -14.97 23.31 4.09
N ARG A 156 -15.62 22.37 3.40
CA ARG A 156 -15.14 21.85 2.12
C ARG A 156 -15.07 22.94 1.05
N GLU A 157 -16.08 23.79 0.94
CA GLU A 157 -16.10 24.92 -0.01
C GLU A 157 -14.98 25.94 0.27
N ARG A 158 -14.77 26.33 1.54
CA ARG A 158 -13.66 27.22 1.93
C ARG A 158 -12.31 26.61 1.56
N TRP A 159 -12.14 25.31 1.79
CA TRP A 159 -10.93 24.58 1.42
C TRP A 159 -10.75 24.51 -0.11
N GLN A 160 -11.82 24.22 -0.86
CA GLN A 160 -11.81 24.19 -2.33
C GLN A 160 -11.41 25.56 -2.89
N ARG A 161 -12.02 26.65 -2.40
CA ARG A 161 -11.64 28.03 -2.78
C ARG A 161 -10.16 28.30 -2.52
N LYS A 162 -9.64 27.88 -1.36
CA LYS A 162 -8.21 28.01 -1.02
C LYS A 162 -7.32 27.23 -1.99
N MET A 163 -7.69 26.00 -2.35
CA MET A 163 -6.91 25.17 -3.29
C MET A 163 -6.95 25.75 -4.71
N VAL A 164 -8.11 26.23 -5.18
CA VAL A 164 -8.26 26.89 -6.48
C VAL A 164 -7.41 28.16 -6.56
N ILE A 165 -7.43 29.01 -5.52
CA ILE A 165 -6.57 30.20 -5.47
C ILE A 165 -5.09 29.79 -5.49
N ARG A 166 -4.70 28.72 -4.77
CA ARG A 166 -3.33 28.20 -4.78
C ARG A 166 -2.91 27.70 -6.17
N GLU A 167 -3.80 27.05 -6.90
CA GLU A 167 -3.55 26.58 -8.25
C GLU A 167 -3.40 27.75 -9.25
N ILE A 168 -4.30 28.74 -9.18
CA ILE A 168 -4.24 29.96 -9.99
C ILE A 168 -2.93 30.71 -9.73
N THR A 169 -2.56 30.89 -8.46
CA THR A 169 -1.31 31.58 -8.08
C THR A 169 -0.06 30.82 -8.52
N ALA A 170 -0.09 29.48 -8.50
CA ALA A 170 0.98 28.63 -9.03
C ALA A 170 1.04 28.62 -10.56
N ARG A 171 0.03 29.17 -11.25
CA ARG A 171 -0.07 29.24 -12.73
C ARG A 171 0.06 27.85 -13.38
N GLY A 172 -0.55 26.83 -12.76
CA GLY A 172 -0.50 25.44 -13.25
C GLY A 172 0.83 24.71 -13.06
N ARG A 173 1.83 25.31 -12.38
CA ARG A 173 3.09 24.62 -12.07
C ARG A 173 2.88 23.58 -10.97
N LEU A 174 3.13 22.32 -11.28
CA LEU A 174 3.02 21.22 -10.33
C LEU A 174 4.32 21.02 -9.56
N SER A 175 4.19 20.85 -8.25
CA SER A 175 5.30 20.34 -7.45
C SER A 175 5.59 18.89 -7.81
N LYS A 176 6.84 18.45 -7.64
CA LYS A 176 7.22 17.03 -7.82
C LYS A 176 6.30 16.10 -7.02
N SER A 177 5.91 16.49 -5.80
CA SER A 177 5.01 15.69 -4.96
C SER A 177 3.61 15.51 -5.54
N GLU A 178 3.08 16.54 -6.22
CA GLU A 178 1.75 16.48 -6.87
C GLU A 178 1.82 15.64 -8.13
N THR A 179 2.87 15.80 -8.94
CA THR A 179 3.10 14.98 -10.12
C THR A 179 3.18 13.50 -9.75
N LEU A 180 3.93 13.15 -8.70
CA LEU A 180 4.05 11.77 -8.24
C LEU A 180 2.74 11.21 -7.69
N LYS A 181 1.98 11.99 -6.92
CA LYS A 181 0.66 11.55 -6.41
C LYS A 181 -0.35 11.32 -7.53
N ARG A 182 -0.20 12.00 -8.67
CA ARG A 182 -1.06 11.82 -9.86
C ARG A 182 -0.62 10.62 -10.70
N SER A 183 0.69 10.39 -10.84
CA SER A 183 1.23 9.37 -11.76
C SER A 183 1.47 8.01 -11.14
N GLU A 184 1.80 7.95 -9.84
CA GLU A 184 2.14 6.72 -9.13
C GLU A 184 1.01 6.31 -8.18
N ARG A 185 0.59 5.06 -8.30
CA ARG A 185 -0.39 4.48 -7.39
C ARG A 185 0.29 4.08 -6.09
N VAL A 186 -0.35 4.38 -4.96
CA VAL A 186 0.09 3.93 -3.63
C VAL A 186 -1.11 3.35 -2.87
N SER A 187 -0.93 2.17 -2.26
CA SER A 187 -1.91 1.55 -1.39
C SER A 187 -1.31 1.38 0.00
N HIS A 188 -1.99 1.92 1.01
CA HIS A 188 -1.59 1.78 2.41
C HIS A 188 -2.61 0.90 3.12
N SER A 189 -2.15 -0.22 3.68
CA SER A 189 -3.01 -1.15 4.41
C SER A 189 -2.49 -1.38 5.82
N LYS A 190 -3.41 -1.24 6.79
CA LYS A 190 -3.16 -1.45 8.23
C LYS A 190 -3.78 -2.78 8.64
N SER A 191 -3.02 -3.61 9.34
CA SER A 191 -3.54 -4.89 9.84
C SER A 191 -4.40 -4.74 11.08
N HIS A 192 -5.13 -5.81 11.40
CA HIS A 192 -5.63 -6.04 12.75
C HIS A 192 -4.48 -6.19 13.76
N ASN A 193 -4.87 -6.11 15.03
CA ASN A 193 -3.99 -6.17 16.18
C ASN A 193 -3.56 -7.62 16.49
N TYR A 194 -2.25 -7.89 16.41
CA TYR A 194 -1.60 -9.14 16.79
C TYR A 194 -1.22 -9.15 18.28
N GLN A 195 -1.33 -10.32 18.91
CA GLN A 195 -0.89 -10.56 20.28
C GLN A 195 0.63 -10.76 20.35
N THR A 196 1.39 -9.71 20.06
CA THR A 196 2.85 -9.72 20.06
C THR A 196 3.42 -8.32 20.30
N SER A 197 4.71 -8.27 20.65
CA SER A 197 5.44 -7.02 20.86
C SER A 197 6.03 -6.46 19.57
N VAL A 198 6.22 -5.14 19.53
CA VAL A 198 6.87 -4.43 18.41
C VAL A 198 8.25 -5.02 18.14
N LYS A 199 8.98 -5.40 19.18
CA LYS A 199 10.33 -6.00 19.08
C LYS A 199 10.33 -7.35 18.37
N LYS A 200 9.22 -8.11 18.48
CA LYS A 200 9.08 -9.44 17.86
C LYS A 200 8.53 -9.37 16.44
N LEU A 201 7.64 -8.41 16.17
CA LEU A 201 7.04 -8.21 14.84
C LEU A 201 7.94 -7.36 13.92
N GLY A 202 8.74 -6.46 14.47
CA GLY A 202 9.66 -5.58 13.74
C GLY A 202 10.64 -6.30 12.81
N PRO A 203 11.29 -7.41 13.24
CA PRO A 203 12.15 -8.20 12.35
C PRO A 203 11.42 -8.76 11.13
N LEU A 204 10.16 -9.19 11.26
CA LEU A 204 9.36 -9.67 10.13
C LEU A 204 9.04 -8.53 9.16
N ALA A 205 8.68 -7.35 9.66
CA ALA A 205 8.45 -6.17 8.81
C ALA A 205 9.72 -5.80 8.02
N ARG A 206 10.89 -5.77 8.67
CA ARG A 206 12.18 -5.50 7.99
C ARG A 206 12.52 -6.57 6.94
N GLN A 207 12.16 -7.83 7.19
CA GLN A 207 12.43 -8.94 6.27
C GLN A 207 11.63 -8.87 4.97
N ILE A 208 10.45 -8.25 4.97
CA ILE A 208 9.57 -8.12 3.80
C ILE A 208 9.73 -6.78 3.06
N THR A 209 10.23 -5.74 3.74
CA THR A 209 10.48 -4.43 3.10
C THR A 209 11.41 -4.59 1.89
N GLY A 210 11.03 -3.98 0.76
CA GLY A 210 11.80 -4.03 -0.47
C GLY A 210 11.65 -5.32 -1.29
N LYS A 211 10.86 -6.29 -0.85
CA LYS A 211 10.56 -7.49 -1.66
C LYS A 211 9.35 -7.28 -2.58
N PRO A 212 9.31 -7.96 -3.73
CA PRO A 212 8.07 -8.05 -4.49
C PRO A 212 7.01 -8.76 -3.64
N LEU A 213 5.75 -8.37 -3.79
CA LEU A 213 4.68 -8.79 -2.88
C LEU A 213 4.53 -10.32 -2.79
N GLU A 214 4.61 -11.00 -3.93
CA GLU A 214 4.51 -12.47 -3.99
C GLU A 214 5.69 -13.18 -3.30
N GLU A 215 6.91 -12.65 -3.42
CA GLU A 215 8.07 -13.20 -2.71
C GLU A 215 7.94 -13.01 -1.19
N ALA A 216 7.38 -11.88 -0.76
CA ALA A 216 7.11 -11.63 0.66
C ALA A 216 6.04 -12.59 1.21
N ILE A 217 4.98 -12.89 0.45
CA ILE A 217 3.96 -13.87 0.83
C ILE A 217 4.59 -15.26 0.98
N VAL A 218 5.42 -15.68 0.02
CA VAL A 218 6.16 -16.94 0.09
C VAL A 218 7.08 -16.97 1.31
N GLN A 219 7.80 -15.89 1.59
CA GLN A 219 8.69 -15.83 2.74
C GLN A 219 7.95 -15.90 4.08
N MET A 220 6.77 -15.28 4.18
CA MET A 220 5.93 -15.40 5.37
C MET A 220 5.31 -16.79 5.52
N ARG A 221 5.02 -17.48 4.40
CA ARG A 221 4.53 -18.86 4.40
C ARG A 221 5.54 -19.85 5.00
N PHE A 222 6.82 -19.71 4.69
CA PHE A 222 7.87 -20.63 5.16
C PHE A 222 8.56 -20.18 6.45
N SER A 223 8.15 -19.05 7.03
CA SER A 223 8.73 -18.55 8.28
C SER A 223 8.23 -19.36 9.47
N LYS A 224 9.15 -19.77 10.36
CA LYS A 224 8.84 -20.48 11.62
C LYS A 224 8.09 -19.60 12.65
N LYS A 225 8.02 -18.28 12.45
CA LYS A 225 7.46 -17.37 13.46
C LYS A 225 5.94 -17.41 13.44
N LYS A 226 5.30 -17.59 14.62
CA LYS A 226 3.83 -17.58 14.76
C LYS A 226 3.15 -16.37 14.12
N ALA A 227 3.73 -15.17 14.30
CA ALA A 227 3.18 -13.94 13.74
C ALA A 227 3.26 -13.88 12.19
N ALA A 228 4.10 -14.70 11.55
CA ALA A 228 4.26 -14.68 10.09
C ALA A 228 2.98 -15.14 9.36
N GLN A 229 2.21 -16.05 9.95
CA GLN A 229 0.92 -16.47 9.38
C GLN A 229 -0.04 -15.29 9.28
N GLY A 230 -0.20 -14.51 10.35
CA GLY A 230 -1.04 -13.32 10.35
C GLY A 230 -0.53 -12.24 9.39
N VAL A 231 0.80 -12.06 9.30
CA VAL A 231 1.38 -11.13 8.30
C VAL A 231 1.12 -11.61 6.87
N ARG A 232 1.17 -12.92 6.60
CA ARG A 232 0.84 -13.50 5.28
C ARG A 232 -0.61 -13.18 4.90
N GLU A 233 -1.54 -13.42 5.82
CA GLU A 233 -2.97 -13.11 5.63
C GLU A 233 -3.18 -11.61 5.36
N HIS A 234 -2.50 -10.75 6.12
CA HIS A 234 -2.52 -9.31 5.91
C HIS A 234 -1.96 -8.90 4.53
N LEU A 235 -0.88 -9.53 4.05
CA LEU A 235 -0.33 -9.24 2.72
C LEU A 235 -1.29 -9.63 1.60
N VAL A 236 -2.00 -10.76 1.74
CA VAL A 236 -3.04 -11.17 0.80
C VAL A 236 -4.21 -10.18 0.82
N HIS A 237 -4.64 -9.76 2.00
CA HIS A 237 -5.67 -8.73 2.14
C HIS A 237 -5.25 -7.40 1.48
N ALA A 238 -4.03 -6.94 1.76
CA ALA A 238 -3.46 -5.72 1.20
C ALA A 238 -3.33 -5.79 -0.34
N ARG A 239 -2.99 -6.96 -0.89
CA ARG A 239 -2.99 -7.20 -2.34
C ARG A 239 -4.38 -6.99 -2.93
N ASN A 240 -5.38 -7.63 -2.34
CA ASN A 240 -6.76 -7.55 -2.82
C ASN A 240 -7.29 -6.10 -2.69
N GLU A 241 -6.98 -5.42 -1.58
CA GLU A 241 -7.31 -4.02 -1.38
C GLU A 241 -6.64 -3.12 -2.44
N ALA A 242 -5.36 -3.34 -2.74
CA ALA A 242 -4.63 -2.59 -3.76
C ALA A 242 -5.22 -2.77 -5.16
N ILE A 243 -5.54 -4.01 -5.55
CA ILE A 243 -6.16 -4.31 -6.84
C ILE A 243 -7.54 -3.65 -6.92
N VAL A 244 -8.40 -3.85 -5.93
CA VAL A 244 -9.80 -3.38 -5.98
C VAL A 244 -9.91 -1.87 -5.80
N ARG A 245 -9.24 -1.28 -4.80
CA ARG A 245 -9.39 0.15 -4.48
C ARG A 245 -8.53 1.05 -5.36
N ARG A 246 -7.33 0.61 -5.75
CA ARG A 246 -6.35 1.43 -6.48
C ARG A 246 -6.18 1.01 -7.93
N GLY A 247 -6.64 -0.18 -8.33
CA GLY A 247 -6.46 -0.69 -9.69
C GLY A 247 -5.00 -1.02 -9.99
N MET A 248 -4.24 -1.48 -9.00
CA MET A 248 -2.83 -1.82 -9.16
C MET A 248 -2.64 -3.26 -9.66
N GLY A 249 -1.54 -3.52 -10.37
CA GLY A 249 -1.17 -4.88 -10.82
C GLY A 249 -2.16 -5.48 -11.82
N LEU A 250 -2.94 -4.64 -12.50
CA LEU A 250 -3.88 -5.02 -13.55
C LEU A 250 -3.17 -5.06 -14.89
N GLY A 251 -2.46 -6.16 -15.14
CA GLY A 251 -1.90 -6.50 -16.44
C GLY A 251 -0.53 -5.91 -16.75
N LYS A 252 0.19 -6.60 -17.63
CA LYS A 252 1.46 -6.16 -18.18
C LYS A 252 1.17 -5.12 -19.26
N GLU A 253 1.86 -3.97 -19.21
CA GLU A 253 1.76 -2.98 -20.29
C GLU A 253 2.33 -3.58 -21.60
N ASP A 254 1.51 -3.62 -22.65
CA ASP A 254 1.92 -4.17 -23.95
C ASP A 254 3.07 -3.33 -24.54
N GLY A 255 4.20 -3.98 -24.80
CA GLY A 255 5.41 -3.33 -25.34
C GLY A 255 6.42 -2.81 -24.31
N PHE A 256 6.22 -3.04 -23.01
CA PHE A 256 7.22 -2.68 -22.00
C PHE A 256 8.49 -3.54 -22.13
N LYS A 257 9.63 -2.90 -22.41
CA LYS A 257 10.95 -3.56 -22.45
C LYS A 257 11.45 -3.77 -21.02
N ALA A 258 11.95 -4.96 -20.73
CA ALA A 258 12.45 -5.25 -19.39
C ALA A 258 13.65 -4.36 -19.03
N VAL A 259 13.56 -3.66 -17.90
CA VAL A 259 14.60 -2.74 -17.42
C VAL A 259 15.39 -3.39 -16.30
N GLN A 260 16.72 -3.35 -16.40
CA GLN A 260 17.59 -3.70 -15.28
C GLN A 260 17.74 -2.47 -14.38
N ILE A 261 17.40 -2.62 -13.11
CA ILE A 261 17.55 -1.55 -12.12
C ILE A 261 18.44 -2.00 -10.98
N MET A 262 18.99 -1.01 -10.27
CA MET A 262 19.63 -1.20 -8.98
C MET A 262 18.72 -0.66 -7.87
N THR A 263 18.33 -1.52 -6.93
CA THR A 263 17.57 -1.11 -5.74
C THR A 263 18.42 -0.19 -4.87
N LYS A 264 17.79 0.56 -3.96
CA LYS A 264 18.50 1.39 -2.97
C LYS A 264 19.55 0.63 -2.17
N ASP A 265 19.32 -0.66 -1.92
CA ASP A 265 20.22 -1.55 -1.18
C ASP A 265 21.38 -2.10 -2.05
N GLY A 266 21.49 -1.69 -3.32
CA GLY A 266 22.53 -2.13 -4.25
C GLY A 266 22.24 -3.44 -4.99
N LYS A 267 21.14 -4.14 -4.67
CA LYS A 267 20.72 -5.35 -5.39
C LYS A 267 20.31 -5.00 -6.82
N ARG A 268 20.82 -5.75 -7.79
CA ARG A 268 20.38 -5.67 -9.19
C ARG A 268 19.16 -6.56 -9.40
N MET A 269 18.14 -6.02 -10.06
CA MET A 269 16.94 -6.79 -10.41
C MET A 269 16.43 -6.40 -11.80
N LYS A 270 15.86 -7.38 -12.49
CA LYS A 270 15.22 -7.20 -13.79
C LYS A 270 13.71 -7.02 -13.57
N ILE A 271 13.16 -5.90 -14.01
CA ILE A 271 11.72 -5.64 -13.98
C ILE A 271 11.17 -5.93 -15.38
N GLU A 272 10.26 -6.90 -15.47
CA GLU A 272 9.58 -7.26 -16.71
C GLU A 272 8.18 -6.64 -16.82
N ASP A 273 7.57 -6.32 -15.67
CA ASP A 273 6.24 -5.74 -15.57
C ASP A 273 6.31 -4.50 -14.65
N PRO A 274 5.99 -3.30 -15.16
CA PRO A 274 6.03 -2.07 -14.37
C PRO A 274 4.88 -1.97 -13.36
N SER A 275 3.77 -2.68 -13.59
CA SER A 275 2.58 -2.68 -12.74
C SER A 275 2.72 -3.61 -11.53
N ARG A 276 3.73 -4.49 -11.54
CA ARG A 276 3.96 -5.48 -10.49
C ARG A 276 4.06 -4.80 -9.13
N LEU A 277 3.39 -5.40 -8.14
CA LEU A 277 3.36 -4.90 -6.78
C LEU A 277 4.63 -5.27 -6.01
N TYR A 278 5.14 -4.30 -5.26
CA TYR A 278 6.19 -4.52 -4.27
C TYR A 278 5.91 -3.78 -2.97
N ILE A 279 6.56 -4.24 -1.90
CA ILE A 279 6.45 -3.61 -0.58
C ILE A 279 7.51 -2.52 -0.49
N GLU A 280 7.10 -1.26 -0.55
CA GLU A 280 7.99 -0.11 -0.41
C GLU A 280 8.39 0.09 1.04
N GLN A 281 7.42 0.09 1.94
CA GLN A 281 7.64 0.27 3.37
C GLN A 281 6.78 -0.71 4.15
N ALA A 282 7.37 -1.28 5.20
CA ALA A 282 6.64 -1.99 6.23
C ALA A 282 7.16 -1.56 7.62
N TRP A 283 6.25 -1.20 8.51
CA TRP A 283 6.59 -0.84 9.89
C TRP A 283 5.51 -1.32 10.86
N VAL A 284 5.86 -1.32 12.15
CA VAL A 284 5.00 -1.85 13.21
C VAL A 284 4.60 -0.74 14.17
N GLY A 285 3.31 -0.66 14.46
CA GLY A 285 2.72 0.22 15.47
C GLY A 285 2.38 -0.52 16.76
N LYS A 286 2.17 0.24 17.84
CA LYS A 286 1.65 -0.28 19.11
C LYS A 286 0.13 -0.23 19.09
N GLY A 287 -0.51 -1.32 19.49
CA GLY A 287 -1.93 -1.36 19.80
C GLY A 287 -2.16 -1.18 21.30
N ASP A 288 -3.35 -1.52 21.76
CA ASP A 288 -3.75 -1.40 23.15
C ASP A 288 -3.09 -2.49 24.00
N TYR A 289 -2.36 -2.08 25.04
CA TYR A 289 -1.62 -3.01 25.89
C TYR A 289 -2.47 -3.40 27.09
N GLY A 290 -2.60 -4.71 27.31
CA GLY A 290 -3.11 -5.24 28.55
C GLY A 290 -2.11 -5.05 29.69
N ARG A 291 -2.58 -5.10 30.93
CA ARG A 291 -1.76 -5.09 32.13
C ARG A 291 -2.17 -6.24 33.04
N THR A 292 -1.20 -6.94 33.61
CA THR A 292 -1.44 -8.06 34.52
C THR A 292 -0.48 -7.95 35.70
N PRO A 293 -0.96 -8.04 36.97
CA PRO A 293 -0.07 -8.06 38.11
C PRO A 293 0.80 -9.33 38.12
N ASP A 294 2.09 -9.16 38.41
CA ASP A 294 3.10 -10.21 38.53
C ASP A 294 3.57 -10.23 39.99
N HIS A 295 3.01 -11.18 40.75
CA HIS A 295 3.26 -11.32 42.19
C HIS A 295 4.62 -11.97 42.44
N ARG A 296 5.50 -11.26 43.14
CA ARG A 296 6.86 -11.70 43.48
C ARG A 296 6.99 -11.93 44.99
N ALA A 297 8.11 -12.53 45.40
CA ALA A 297 8.42 -12.72 46.81
C ALA A 297 8.52 -11.37 47.55
N ARG A 298 8.36 -11.39 48.88
CA ARG A 298 8.47 -10.22 49.77
C ARG A 298 7.45 -9.10 49.47
N GLY A 299 6.23 -9.48 49.09
CA GLY A 299 5.12 -8.53 48.87
C GLY A 299 5.29 -7.58 47.68
N GLN A 300 6.25 -7.83 46.79
CA GLN A 300 6.49 -7.00 45.60
C GLN A 300 5.51 -7.39 44.49
N ILE A 301 4.79 -6.41 43.93
CA ILE A 301 3.88 -6.62 42.79
C ILE A 301 4.33 -5.75 41.63
N ASN A 302 4.88 -6.39 40.60
CA ASN A 302 5.22 -5.71 39.35
C ASN A 302 4.03 -5.73 38.40
N MET A 303 3.94 -4.75 37.49
CA MET A 303 2.89 -4.72 36.47
C MET A 303 3.44 -5.23 35.14
N MET A 304 3.09 -6.45 34.74
CA MET A 304 3.41 -6.99 33.43
C MET A 304 2.57 -6.30 32.35
N LYS A 305 3.21 -5.91 31.24
CA LYS A 305 2.54 -5.31 30.08
C LYS A 305 2.35 -6.36 29.00
N ASN A 306 1.12 -6.62 28.60
CA ASN A 306 0.76 -7.60 27.57
C ASN A 306 0.60 -6.84 26.25
N PRO A 307 1.59 -6.90 25.34
CA PRO A 307 1.63 -6.02 24.20
C PRO A 307 0.77 -6.56 23.05
N THR A 308 -0.01 -5.66 22.47
CA THR A 308 -0.72 -5.87 21.22
C THR A 308 -0.12 -4.95 20.16
N THR A 309 0.06 -5.40 18.92
CA THR A 309 0.70 -4.60 17.86
C THR A 309 0.07 -4.83 16.49
N HIS A 310 0.18 -3.87 15.58
CA HIS A 310 -0.29 -4.00 14.20
C HIS A 310 0.84 -3.64 13.23
N ILE A 311 0.78 -4.17 12.01
CA ILE A 311 1.73 -3.85 10.94
C ILE A 311 1.05 -2.96 9.91
N HIS A 312 1.80 -1.97 9.42
CA HIS A 312 1.43 -1.15 8.29
C HIS A 312 2.29 -1.55 7.09
N VAL A 313 1.66 -1.68 5.94
CA VAL A 313 2.34 -2.00 4.68
C VAL A 313 1.94 -0.96 3.64
N VAL A 314 2.93 -0.41 2.94
CA VAL A 314 2.74 0.48 1.79
C VAL A 314 3.17 -0.27 0.54
N LEU A 315 2.20 -0.54 -0.32
CA LEU A 315 2.38 -1.17 -1.61
C LEU A 315 2.47 -0.10 -2.70
N LYS A 316 3.43 -0.28 -3.60
CA LYS A 316 3.63 0.51 -4.81
C LYS A 316 3.86 -0.41 -6.01
N GLU A 317 3.82 0.17 -7.20
CA GLU A 317 4.14 -0.50 -8.46
C GLU A 317 5.63 -0.33 -8.79
N GLU A 318 6.24 -1.32 -9.46
CA GLU A 318 7.66 -1.29 -9.85
C GLU A 318 8.04 -0.06 -10.72
N LYS A 319 7.06 0.60 -11.36
CA LYS A 319 7.20 1.92 -12.00
C LYS A 319 7.89 2.95 -11.10
N THR A 320 7.57 2.98 -9.81
CA THR A 320 8.22 3.86 -8.83
C THR A 320 9.72 3.59 -8.74
N ARG A 321 10.14 2.32 -8.73
CA ARG A 321 11.56 1.96 -8.65
C ARG A 321 12.34 2.33 -9.89
N ILE A 322 11.73 2.18 -11.06
CA ILE A 322 12.33 2.58 -12.34
C ILE A 322 12.64 4.08 -12.29
N ARG A 323 11.68 4.91 -11.87
CA ARG A 323 11.89 6.34 -11.70
C ARG A 323 12.98 6.64 -10.68
N GLU A 324 12.95 6.02 -9.51
CA GLU A 324 13.97 6.26 -8.47
C GLU A 324 15.37 5.89 -8.93
N ASN A 325 15.50 4.83 -9.75
CA ASN A 325 16.76 4.45 -10.35
C ASN A 325 17.23 5.49 -11.37
N GLN A 326 16.35 5.95 -12.28
CA GLN A 326 16.65 7.00 -13.25
C GLN A 326 17.06 8.32 -12.56
N GLU A 327 16.36 8.70 -11.49
CA GLU A 327 16.73 9.88 -10.70
C GLU A 327 18.10 9.72 -10.02
N ARG A 328 18.44 8.51 -9.59
CA ARG A 328 19.75 8.21 -9.01
C ARG A 328 20.85 8.27 -10.08
N GLU A 329 20.61 7.69 -11.24
CA GLU A 329 21.53 7.72 -12.39
C GLU A 329 21.74 9.16 -12.87
N ALA A 330 20.67 9.94 -13.02
CA ALA A 330 20.76 11.36 -13.35
C ALA A 330 21.53 12.15 -12.28
N LYS A 331 21.32 11.85 -10.99
CA LYS A 331 22.07 12.47 -9.89
C LYS A 331 23.56 12.09 -9.93
N VAL A 332 23.88 10.85 -10.30
CA VAL A 332 25.27 10.38 -10.46
C VAL A 332 25.91 11.03 -11.68
N ALA A 333 25.20 11.12 -12.80
CA ALA A 333 25.67 11.81 -14.01
C ALA A 333 25.88 13.31 -13.78
N ALA A 334 25.01 13.95 -12.99
CA ALA A 334 25.16 15.36 -12.61
C ALA A 334 26.26 15.60 -11.56
N ARG A 335 26.74 14.55 -10.87
CA ARG A 335 27.83 14.69 -9.89
C ARG A 335 29.11 14.97 -10.65
N LYS A 336 29.77 16.08 -10.28
CA LYS A 336 31.10 16.43 -10.81
C LYS A 336 32.08 15.28 -10.57
N THR A 337 32.90 15.01 -11.58
CA THR A 337 33.99 14.05 -11.48
C THR A 337 34.99 14.49 -10.40
N TRP A 338 35.64 13.51 -9.77
CA TRP A 338 36.73 13.82 -8.86
C TRP A 338 37.92 14.34 -9.66
N VAL A 339 38.51 15.45 -9.20
CA VAL A 339 39.67 16.10 -9.81
C VAL A 339 40.80 16.10 -8.78
N GLN A 340 42.02 15.80 -9.21
CA GLN A 340 43.20 15.70 -8.35
C GLN A 340 43.46 17.01 -7.59
N LEU A 341 43.44 18.14 -8.31
CA LEU A 341 43.62 19.50 -7.79
C LEU A 341 42.31 20.29 -7.97
N PRO A 342 41.37 20.22 -7.01
CA PRO A 342 40.09 20.90 -7.14
C PRO A 342 40.23 22.40 -6.85
N ASN A 343 39.62 23.24 -7.69
CA ASN A 343 39.47 24.68 -7.45
C ASN A 343 38.48 24.95 -6.31
N ARG A 344 38.94 24.81 -5.06
CA ARG A 344 38.16 25.15 -3.87
C ARG A 344 38.11 26.66 -3.73
N LYS A 345 36.92 27.21 -3.44
CA LYS A 345 36.79 28.64 -3.15
C LYS A 345 37.56 28.97 -1.88
N ILE A 346 38.33 30.06 -1.91
CA ILE A 346 38.88 30.67 -0.69
C ILE A 346 37.69 31.20 0.10
N THR A 347 37.44 30.65 1.29
CA THR A 347 36.24 30.96 2.08
C THR A 347 36.36 32.25 2.89
N SER A 348 37.59 32.74 3.09
CA SER A 348 37.87 33.97 3.83
C SER A 348 38.06 35.15 2.89
N GLN A 349 37.40 36.27 3.19
CA GLN A 349 37.63 37.55 2.53
C GLN A 349 38.56 38.42 3.38
N ARG A 350 39.58 39.02 2.75
CA ARG A 350 40.40 40.08 3.34
C ARG A 350 40.17 41.36 2.51
N GLN A 351 40.27 42.52 3.15
CA GLN A 351 40.12 43.83 2.48
C GLN A 351 41.41 44.28 1.77
N PHE A 352 42.42 43.41 1.74
CA PHE A 352 43.66 43.59 1.02
C PHE A 352 43.97 42.29 0.28
N TYR A 353 44.72 42.42 -0.80
CA TYR A 353 45.15 41.27 -1.57
C TYR A 353 46.31 40.54 -0.90
N SER A 354 46.34 39.22 -1.06
CA SER A 354 47.37 38.34 -0.51
C SER A 354 47.76 37.28 -1.53
N TRP A 355 47.87 37.70 -2.81
CA TRP A 355 48.18 36.82 -3.94
C TRP A 355 49.51 36.10 -3.75
#